data_AF-A0A654E9E5-F1
#
_entry.id   AF-A0A654E9E5-F1
#
_cell.length_a   1.000
_cell.length_b   1.000
_cell.length_c   1.000
_cell.angle_alpha   90.00
_cell.angle_beta   90.00
_cell.angle_gamma   90.00
#
_symmetry.space_group_name_H-M   'P 1'
#
loop_
_entity.id
_entity.type
_entity.pdbx_description
1 polymer ?
#
loop_
_entity_poly.entity_id
_entity_poly.type
_entity_poly.pdbx_seq_one_letter_code
_entity_poly.pdbx_strand_id
1 'polypeptide(L)'
;MTTSRKKTRNLREHVSVGHGRFGKHRKLPGSRGNAGGMHHTVLGKGFLPENKPVVVKAKLVSNTDEKKIKEAGSAVVLTFLLY
;
A
#
# COMPACT_ATOMS: atom_id res chain seq x y z
N MET A 1 -19.74 -5.82 -24.77
CA MET A 1 -19.53 -7.22 -24.31
C MET A 1 -20.89 -7.82 -23.96
N THR A 2 -21.25 -8.97 -24.51
CA THR A 2 -22.57 -9.58 -24.25
C THR A 2 -22.65 -10.14 -22.83
N THR A 3 -23.83 -10.08 -22.21
CA THR A 3 -24.05 -10.55 -20.83
C THR A 3 -23.91 -12.07 -20.69
N SER A 4 -24.01 -12.81 -21.79
CA SER A 4 -24.00 -14.27 -21.82
C SER A 4 -22.66 -14.90 -21.47
N ARG A 5 -21.54 -14.22 -21.77
CA ARG A 5 -20.18 -14.75 -21.52
C ARG A 5 -19.57 -14.26 -20.20
N LYS A 6 -20.35 -13.62 -19.33
CA LYS A 6 -19.87 -13.12 -18.03
C LYS A 6 -19.72 -14.27 -17.03
N LYS A 7 -18.58 -14.32 -16.32
CA LYS A 7 -18.28 -15.29 -15.24
C LYS A 7 -19.38 -15.35 -14.17
N THR A 8 -20.07 -14.24 -13.93
CA THR A 8 -21.19 -14.16 -12.97
C THR A 8 -22.35 -15.10 -13.29
N ARG A 9 -22.60 -15.45 -14.56
CA ARG A 9 -23.64 -16.43 -14.92
C ARG A 9 -23.30 -17.85 -14.50
N ASN A 10 -22.02 -18.23 -14.56
CA ASN A 10 -21.56 -19.56 -14.16
C ASN A 10 -21.41 -19.70 -12.65
N LEU A 11 -21.36 -18.57 -11.93
CA LEU A 11 -21.26 -18.51 -10.47
C LEU A 11 -22.62 -18.34 -9.77
N ARG A 12 -23.73 -18.42 -10.49
CA ARG A 12 -25.07 -18.49 -9.88
C ARG A 12 -25.14 -19.73 -8.99
N GLU A 13 -25.93 -19.67 -7.93
CA GLU A 13 -26.03 -20.70 -6.88
C GLU A 13 -24.81 -20.83 -5.95
N HIS A 14 -23.64 -20.29 -6.32
CA HIS A 14 -22.49 -20.29 -5.41
C HIS A 14 -22.60 -19.17 -4.36
N VAL A 15 -22.64 -19.57 -3.08
CA VAL A 15 -22.85 -18.69 -1.91
C VAL A 15 -21.95 -17.46 -1.86
N SER A 16 -20.67 -17.56 -2.26
CA SER A 16 -19.70 -16.45 -2.18
C SER A 16 -19.41 -15.77 -3.51
N VAL A 17 -19.99 -16.25 -4.62
CA VAL A 17 -19.74 -15.75 -5.99
C VAL A 17 -18.24 -15.66 -6.30
N GLY A 18 -17.44 -16.58 -5.76
CA GLY A 18 -15.99 -16.64 -5.97
C GLY A 18 -15.14 -15.71 -5.09
N HIS A 19 -15.69 -15.04 -4.08
CA HIS A 19 -14.95 -14.13 -3.19
C HIS A 19 -14.51 -14.77 -1.84
N GLY A 20 -14.65 -16.09 -1.70
CA GLY A 20 -14.31 -16.82 -0.47
C GLY A 20 -15.33 -16.62 0.68
N ARG A 21 -15.23 -17.45 1.73
CA ARG A 21 -16.20 -17.44 2.86
C ARG A 21 -15.86 -16.42 3.96
N PHE A 22 -14.58 -16.25 4.28
CA PHE A 22 -14.11 -15.46 5.42
C PHE A 22 -13.80 -13.99 5.07
N GLY A 23 -13.06 -13.76 3.97
CA GLY A 23 -12.69 -12.41 3.52
C GLY A 23 -13.85 -11.60 2.95
N LYS A 24 -14.68 -12.25 2.13
CA LYS A 24 -15.84 -11.72 1.37
C LYS A 24 -15.49 -10.49 0.50
N HIS A 25 -16.34 -10.19 -0.48
CA HIS A 25 -16.20 -8.95 -1.24
C HIS A 25 -16.55 -7.75 -0.34
N ARG A 26 -15.58 -6.87 -0.10
CA ARG A 26 -15.77 -5.62 0.66
C ARG A 26 -15.59 -4.46 -0.29
N LYS A 27 -16.40 -3.41 -0.14
CA LYS A 27 -16.39 -2.24 -1.03
C LYS A 27 -15.00 -1.59 -1.10
N LEU A 28 -14.29 -1.49 0.04
CA LEU A 28 -12.97 -0.89 0.18
C LEU A 28 -12.21 -1.55 1.34
N PRO A 29 -11.52 -2.69 1.13
CA PRO A 29 -10.84 -3.38 2.23
C PRO A 29 -9.59 -2.66 2.77
N GLY A 30 -9.10 -1.63 2.07
CA GLY A 30 -7.97 -0.81 2.50
C GLY A 30 -8.25 0.69 2.34
N SER A 31 -8.39 1.16 1.10
CA SER A 31 -8.59 2.57 0.78
C SER A 31 -9.09 2.77 -0.66
N ARG A 32 -9.26 4.02 -1.12
CA ARG A 32 -9.61 4.36 -2.52
C ARG A 32 -8.36 4.86 -3.27
N GLY A 33 -8.21 4.50 -4.54
CA GLY A 33 -7.16 5.07 -5.41
C GLY A 33 -5.75 4.84 -4.86
N ASN A 34 -4.92 5.89 -4.83
CA ASN A 34 -3.51 5.84 -4.36
C ASN A 34 -3.35 6.01 -2.83
N ALA A 35 -4.41 5.89 -2.04
CA ALA A 35 -4.36 6.14 -0.60
C ALA A 35 -3.61 5.03 0.18
N GLY A 36 -2.80 5.42 1.17
CA GLY A 36 -2.03 4.50 2.03
C GLY A 36 -0.61 4.19 1.55
N GLY A 37 -0.16 4.80 0.44
CA GLY A 37 1.17 4.55 -0.14
C GLY A 37 2.36 4.87 0.78
N MET A 38 2.17 5.71 1.80
CA MET A 38 3.24 6.15 2.72
C MET A 38 3.11 5.60 4.16
N HIS A 39 1.98 4.98 4.52
CA HIS A 39 1.64 4.72 5.93
C HIS A 39 1.77 3.24 6.36
N HIS A 40 1.78 2.29 5.41
CA HIS A 40 1.85 0.86 5.74
C HIS A 40 3.21 0.22 5.42
N THR A 41 4.02 0.90 4.61
CA THR A 41 5.44 0.65 4.35
C THR A 41 6.05 2.00 3.93
N VAL A 42 7.30 2.29 4.29
CA VAL A 42 8.04 3.43 3.71
C VAL A 42 8.40 3.03 2.29
N LEU A 43 7.44 3.08 1.38
CA LEU A 43 7.62 2.93 -0.05
C LEU A 43 7.25 4.28 -0.66
N GLY A 44 8.26 5.04 -1.07
CA GLY A 44 8.18 6.43 -1.48
C GLY A 44 7.36 6.64 -2.77
N LYS A 45 6.03 6.61 -2.63
CA LYS A 45 5.07 7.03 -3.66
C LYS A 45 4.54 8.45 -3.43
N GLY A 46 5.02 9.16 -2.41
CA GLY A 46 4.63 10.54 -2.16
C GLY A 46 5.83 11.47 -2.04
N PHE A 47 5.52 12.76 -2.08
CA PHE A 47 6.49 13.85 -2.13
C PHE A 47 7.04 14.15 -0.73
N LEU A 48 8.37 14.24 -0.58
CA LEU A 48 8.99 14.76 0.63
C LEU A 48 8.84 16.29 0.63
N PRO A 49 8.57 16.93 1.78
CA PRO A 49 8.48 18.38 1.85
C PRO A 49 9.82 19.04 1.46
N GLU A 50 9.86 19.77 0.36
CA GLU A 50 11.08 20.40 -0.21
C GLU A 50 11.80 21.34 0.77
N ASN A 51 11.06 22.08 1.58
CA ASN A 51 11.61 23.17 2.40
C ASN A 51 11.85 22.80 3.87
N LYS A 52 11.78 21.52 4.25
CA LYS A 52 11.97 21.10 5.66
C LYS A 52 12.81 19.83 5.75
N PRO A 53 13.93 19.83 6.50
CA PRO A 53 14.67 18.59 6.76
C PRO A 53 13.84 17.68 7.67
N VAL A 54 13.64 16.43 7.25
CA VAL A 54 12.90 15.41 8.01
C VAL A 54 13.87 14.31 8.44
N VAL A 55 13.72 13.83 9.68
CA VAL A 55 14.44 12.62 10.14
C VAL A 55 13.47 11.45 10.13
N VAL A 56 13.74 10.47 9.27
CA VAL A 56 12.92 9.27 9.12
C VAL A 56 13.48 8.17 10.02
N LYS A 57 12.74 7.81 11.08
CA LYS A 57 13.03 6.65 11.94
C LYS A 57 12.26 5.43 11.44
N ALA A 58 12.96 4.42 10.94
CA ALA A 58 12.33 3.22 10.39
C ALA A 58 13.12 1.95 10.71
N LYS A 59 12.45 0.80 10.69
CA LYS A 59 13.07 -0.52 10.92
C LYS A 59 13.78 -1.05 9.68
N LEU A 60 13.20 -0.84 8.51
CA LEU A 60 13.71 -1.26 7.21
C LEU A 60 13.37 -0.18 6.19
N VAL A 61 14.35 0.18 5.36
CA VAL A 61 14.21 1.19 4.30
C VAL A 61 14.73 0.60 2.99
N SER A 62 14.03 0.88 1.89
CA SER A 62 14.49 0.44 0.57
C SER A 62 15.63 1.32 0.06
N ASN A 63 16.56 0.74 -0.73
CA ASN A 63 17.68 1.50 -1.30
C ASN A 63 17.23 2.68 -2.18
N THR A 64 16.06 2.57 -2.82
CA THR A 64 15.47 3.66 -3.60
C THR A 64 14.92 4.78 -2.74
N ASP A 65 14.36 4.45 -1.58
CA ASP A 65 13.80 5.45 -0.66
C ASP A 65 14.90 6.15 0.13
N GLU A 66 15.96 5.44 0.49
CA GLU A 66 17.13 6.05 1.13
C GLU A 66 17.78 7.12 0.25
N LYS A 67 17.91 6.86 -1.06
CA LYS A 67 18.44 7.85 -2.01
C LYS A 67 17.55 9.09 -2.09
N LYS A 68 16.23 8.91 -2.22
CA LYS A 68 15.27 10.03 -2.25
C LYS A 68 15.29 10.86 -0.96
N ILE A 69 15.40 10.22 0.19
CA ILE A 69 15.46 10.90 1.48
C ILE A 69 16.77 11.70 1.60
N LYS A 70 17.90 11.14 1.17
CA LYS A 70 19.20 11.83 1.15
C LYS A 70 19.22 13.02 0.18
N GLU A 71 18.66 12.86 -1.02
CA GLU A 71 18.56 13.93 -2.03
C GLU A 71 17.68 15.11 -1.54
N ALA A 72 16.64 14.83 -0.76
CA ALA A 72 15.81 15.83 -0.12
C ALA A 72 16.47 16.51 1.10
N GLY A 73 17.78 16.30 1.34
CA GLY A 73 18.50 16.86 2.49
C GLY A 73 18.06 16.27 3.84
N SER A 74 17.43 15.10 3.82
CA SER A 74 16.84 14.44 4.97
C SER A 74 17.66 13.21 5.39
N ALA A 75 17.52 12.77 6.65
CA ALA A 75 18.31 11.68 7.21
C ALA A 75 17.44 10.48 7.59
N VAL A 76 17.94 9.27 7.31
CA VAL A 76 17.32 8.01 7.73
C VAL A 76 18.06 7.48 8.95
N VAL A 77 17.34 7.21 10.03
CA VAL A 77 17.85 6.55 11.23
C VAL A 77 17.20 5.17 11.32
N LEU A 78 18.01 4.13 11.16
CA LEU A 78 17.57 2.75 11.34
C LEU A 78 17.38 2.49 12.84
N THR A 79 16.13 2.35 13.26
CA THR A 79 15.80 2.04 14.65
C THR A 79 15.52 0.55 14.76
N PHE A 80 16.47 -0.18 15.33
CA PHE A 80 16.23 -1.52 15.87
C PHE A 80 15.83 -1.32 17.33
N LEU A 81 14.57 -1.60 17.68
CA LEU A 81 14.21 -1.76 19.09
C LEU A 81 14.96 -3.01 19.58
N LEU A 82 16.11 -2.81 20.22
CA LEU A 82 16.61 -3.77 21.21
C LEU A 82 15.61 -3.70 22.37
N TYR A 83 15.08 -4.87 22.75
CA TYR A 83 14.17 -5.05 23.88
C TYR A 83 14.76 -4.48 25.17
#